data_AF-A0A918BGI2-F1
#
_entry.id   AF-A0A918BGI2-F1
#
_cell.length_a   1.000
_cell.length_b   1.000
_cell.length_c   1.000
_cell.angle_alpha   90.00
_cell.angle_beta   90.00
_cell.angle_gamma   90.00
#
_symmetry.space_group_name_H-M   'P 1'
#
loop_
_entity.id
_entity.type
_entity.pdbx_description
1 polymer ?
#
loop_
_entity_poly.entity_id
_entity_poly.type
_entity_poly.pdbx_seq_one_letter_code
_entity_poly.pdbx_strand_id
1 'polypeptide(L)'
;MDATLRLLPWSSPEGKPCYLSTDRDGGYLSRLADATEARQLTAGVEALGRARQVLDDPMSPYAELQYTAIRLSECLADVLRVADSRGLRLPAPPGAES
;
A
#
# COMPACT_ATOMS: atom_id res chain seq x y z
N MET A 1 0.59 26.81 -12.19
CA MET A 1 1.35 25.69 -11.63
C MET A 1 0.50 25.14 -10.52
N ASP A 2 -0.30 24.12 -10.83
CA ASP A 2 -1.17 23.50 -9.84
C ASP A 2 -0.34 22.42 -9.12
N ALA A 3 -0.12 22.60 -7.81
CA ALA A 3 0.71 21.68 -7.04
C ALA A 3 -0.10 20.43 -6.74
N THR A 4 0.19 19.32 -7.44
CA THR A 4 -0.47 18.05 -7.16
C THR A 4 0.15 17.44 -5.89
N LEU A 5 -0.69 17.11 -4.91
CA LEU A 5 -0.24 16.43 -3.70
C LEU A 5 -0.25 14.92 -3.91
N ARG A 6 0.90 14.27 -3.75
CA ARG A 6 1.02 12.81 -3.78
C ARG A 6 0.85 12.25 -2.36
N LEU A 7 -0.12 11.37 -2.16
CA LEU A 7 -0.20 10.53 -0.96
C LEU A 7 0.99 9.57 -0.91
N LEU A 8 1.66 9.48 0.24
CA LEU A 8 2.80 8.60 0.46
C LEU A 8 2.36 7.23 0.99
N PRO A 9 3.10 6.15 0.69
CA PRO A 9 2.76 4.79 1.12
C PRO A 9 3.07 4.51 2.60
N TRP A 10 3.56 5.51 3.34
CA TRP A 10 3.79 5.46 4.77
C TRP A 10 3.01 6.57 5.48
N SER A 11 2.69 6.35 6.75
CA SER A 11 2.06 7.33 7.62
C SER A 11 3.10 8.08 8.45
N SER A 12 2.66 9.17 9.09
CA SER A 12 3.44 9.80 10.15
C SER A 12 3.55 8.85 11.36
N PRO A 13 4.47 9.11 12.31
CA PRO A 13 4.55 8.34 13.55
C PRO A 13 3.21 8.27 14.32
N GLU A 14 2.36 9.28 14.18
CA GLU A 14 1.02 9.37 14.78
C GLU A 14 -0.07 8.67 13.94
N GLY A 15 0.32 7.99 12.86
CA GLY A 15 -0.58 7.25 11.98
C GLY A 15 -1.34 8.11 10.96
N LYS A 16 -1.00 9.40 10.82
CA LYS A 16 -1.69 10.30 9.88
C LYS A 16 -1.20 10.12 8.44
N PRO A 17 -2.06 10.27 7.42
CA PRO A 17 -1.63 10.27 6.02
C PRO A 17 -0.56 11.34 5.76
N CYS A 18 0.49 10.99 5.01
CA CYS A 18 1.53 11.92 4.60
C CYS A 18 1.42 12.26 3.13
N TYR A 19 1.65 13.53 2.78
CA TYR A 19 1.58 14.02 1.40
C TYR A 19 2.90 14.68 0.99
N LEU A 20 3.25 14.53 -0.28
CA LEU A 20 4.38 15.17 -0.95
C LEU A 20 3.87 16.18 -1.97
N SER A 21 4.28 17.45 -1.87
CA SER A 21 4.09 18.42 -2.96
C SER A 21 5.01 18.07 -4.12
N THR A 22 4.45 17.68 -5.26
CA THR A 22 5.24 17.34 -6.44
C THR A 22 5.30 18.52 -7.39
N ASP A 23 6.17 19.48 -7.10
CA ASP A 23 6.44 20.61 -8.00
C ASP A 23 7.27 20.18 -9.23
N ARG A 24 7.86 18.98 -9.17
CA ARG A 24 8.66 18.35 -10.23
C ARG A 24 8.48 16.83 -10.21
N ASP A 25 8.04 16.25 -11.31
CA ASP A 25 7.93 14.81 -11.48
C ASP A 25 9.26 14.10 -11.20
N GLY A 26 9.23 13.02 -10.41
CA GLY A 26 10.37 12.10 -10.27
C GLY A 26 11.45 12.47 -9.24
N GLY A 27 11.17 13.33 -8.25
CA GLY A 27 12.10 13.63 -7.15
C GLY A 27 12.48 12.42 -6.28
N TYR A 28 13.50 12.55 -5.42
CA TYR A 28 14.00 11.47 -4.55
C TYR A 28 12.89 10.80 -3.72
N LEU A 29 12.03 11.61 -3.09
CA LEU A 29 10.91 11.11 -2.30
C LEU A 29 9.86 10.38 -3.15
N SER A 30 9.65 10.78 -4.41
CA SER A 30 8.79 10.04 -5.33
C SER A 30 9.34 8.65 -5.60
N ARG A 31 10.64 8.53 -5.89
CA ARG A 31 11.27 7.21 -6.13
C ARG A 31 11.27 6.34 -4.87
N LEU A 32 11.45 6.94 -3.70
CA LEU A 32 11.33 6.23 -2.42
C LEU A 32 9.90 5.72 -2.19
N ALA A 33 8.90 6.53 -2.54
CA ALA A 33 7.50 6.12 -2.51
C ALA A 33 7.27 4.95 -3.47
N ASP A 34 7.71 5.03 -4.72
CA ASP A 34 7.56 3.95 -5.70
C ASP A 34 8.24 2.64 -5.23
N ALA A 35 9.46 2.73 -4.70
CA ALA A 35 10.17 1.57 -4.14
C ALA A 35 9.46 0.97 -2.91
N THR A 36 8.79 1.81 -2.12
CA THR A 36 8.05 1.36 -0.94
C THR A 36 6.72 0.72 -1.29
N GLU A 37 5.98 1.30 -2.24
CA GLU A 37 4.79 0.67 -2.82
C GLU A 37 5.15 -0.72 -3.37
N ALA A 38 6.25 -0.85 -4.13
CA ALA A 38 6.69 -2.13 -4.66
C ALA A 38 6.99 -3.16 -3.55
N ARG A 39 7.69 -2.76 -2.49
CA ARG A 39 8.00 -3.63 -1.35
C ARG A 39 6.75 -4.10 -0.61
N GLN A 40 5.80 -3.20 -0.37
CA GLN A 40 4.52 -3.52 0.28
C GLN A 40 3.71 -4.52 -0.54
N LEU A 41 3.65 -4.33 -1.86
CA LEU A 41 2.97 -5.27 -2.76
C LEU A 41 3.64 -6.66 -2.75
N THR A 42 4.99 -6.72 -2.78
CA THR A 42 5.72 -7.98 -2.66
C THR A 42 5.43 -8.67 -1.33
N ALA A 43 5.47 -7.95 -0.21
CA ALA A 43 5.13 -8.50 1.10
C ALA A 43 3.69 -9.05 1.15
N GLY A 44 2.74 -8.37 0.49
CA GLY A 44 1.37 -8.86 0.36
C GLY A 44 1.27 -10.17 -0.43
N VAL A 45 2.04 -10.32 -1.51
CA VAL A 45 2.11 -11.58 -2.27
C VAL A 45 2.69 -12.72 -1.42
N GLU A 46 3.76 -12.45 -0.68
CA GLU A 46 4.39 -13.43 0.22
C GLU A 46 3.44 -13.85 1.35
N ALA A 47 2.79 -12.88 2.01
CA ALA A 47 1.82 -13.14 3.07
C ALA A 47 0.62 -13.95 2.58
N LEU A 48 0.11 -13.64 1.38
CA LEU A 48 -0.96 -14.42 0.75
C LEU A 48 -0.51 -15.85 0.44
N GLY A 49 0.73 -16.03 -0.05
CA GLY A 49 1.33 -17.34 -0.28
C GLY A 49 1.40 -18.17 1.00
N ARG A 50 1.88 -17.58 2.10
CA ARG A 50 1.93 -18.26 3.40
C ARG A 50 0.53 -18.58 3.94
N ALA A 51 -0.41 -17.67 3.80
CA ALA A 51 -1.78 -17.90 4.25
C ALA A 51 -2.44 -19.08 3.57
N ARG A 52 -2.24 -19.24 2.26
CA ARG A 52 -2.74 -20.42 1.53
C ARG A 52 -2.16 -21.71 2.09
N GLN A 53 -0.84 -21.76 2.32
CA GLN A 53 -0.19 -22.93 2.92
C GLN A 53 -0.75 -23.29 4.30
N VAL A 54 -0.97 -22.29 5.17
CA VAL A 54 -1.51 -22.52 6.51
C VAL A 54 -2.98 -22.96 6.46
N LEU A 55 -3.78 -22.39 5.55
CA LEU A 55 -5.19 -22.76 5.39
C LEU A 55 -5.40 -24.13 4.72
N ASP A 56 -4.44 -24.57 3.90
CA ASP A 56 -4.48 -25.87 3.24
C ASP A 56 -4.08 -27.03 4.18
N ASP A 57 -3.45 -26.75 5.32
CA ASP A 57 -3.13 -27.74 6.35
C ASP A 57 -4.19 -27.76 7.48
N PRO A 58 -5.06 -28.78 7.54
CA PRO A 58 -6.09 -28.87 8.57
C PRO A 58 -5.53 -29.06 9.98
N MET A 59 -4.26 -29.41 10.13
CA MET A 59 -3.56 -29.56 11.41
C MET A 59 -2.73 -28.32 11.78
N SER A 60 -2.82 -27.24 11.01
CA SER A 60 -2.08 -26.01 11.29
C SER A 60 -2.33 -25.51 12.72
N PRO A 61 -1.26 -25.22 13.48
CA PRO A 61 -1.41 -24.72 14.84
C PRO A 61 -2.20 -23.40 14.88
N TYR A 62 -3.03 -23.22 15.91
CA TYR A 62 -3.79 -21.99 16.12
C TYR A 62 -2.91 -20.73 16.14
N ALA A 63 -1.71 -20.82 16.72
CA ALA A 63 -0.76 -19.71 16.75
C ALA A 63 -0.29 -19.30 15.33
N GLU A 64 -0.13 -20.25 14.41
CA GLU A 64 0.24 -19.95 13.02
C GLU A 64 -0.92 -19.30 12.26
N LEU A 65 -2.16 -19.76 12.49
CA LEU A 65 -3.36 -19.11 11.96
C LEU A 65 -3.48 -17.67 12.45
N GLN A 66 -3.32 -17.44 13.76
CA GLN A 66 -3.38 -16.11 14.35
C GLN A 66 -2.27 -15.19 13.82
N TYR A 67 -1.04 -15.68 13.75
CA TYR A 67 0.07 -14.92 13.18
C TYR A 67 -0.19 -14.56 11.71
N THR A 68 -0.64 -15.52 10.91
CA THR A 68 -0.93 -15.31 9.49
C THR A 68 -2.06 -14.30 9.30
N ALA A 69 -3.12 -14.36 10.12
CA ALA A 69 -4.21 -13.39 10.06
C ALA A 69 -3.74 -11.96 10.38
N ILE A 70 -2.84 -11.79 11.36
CA ILE A 70 -2.22 -10.49 11.67
C ILE A 70 -1.42 -9.98 10.47
N ARG A 71 -0.53 -10.81 9.91
CA ARG A 71 0.31 -10.41 8.76
C ARG A 71 -0.51 -10.08 7.52
N LEU A 72 -1.58 -10.83 7.26
CA LEU A 72 -2.52 -10.52 6.18
C LEU A 72 -3.22 -9.17 6.40
N SER A 73 -3.66 -8.89 7.62
CA SER A 73 -4.34 -7.62 7.95
C SER A 73 -3.41 -6.42 7.75
N GLU A 74 -2.15 -6.54 8.17
CA GLU A 74 -1.11 -5.52 7.94
C GLU A 74 -0.87 -5.30 6.44
N CYS A 75 -0.62 -6.38 5.69
CA CYS A 75 -0.33 -6.27 4.26
C CYS A 75 -1.53 -5.74 3.47
N LEU A 76 -2.77 -6.10 3.86
CA LEU A 76 -3.97 -5.58 3.21
C LEU A 76 -4.12 -4.07 3.44
N ALA A 77 -3.86 -3.57 4.66
CA ALA A 77 -3.87 -2.15 4.94
C ALA A 77 -2.84 -1.38 4.10
N ASP A 78 -1.66 -1.96 3.91
CA ASP A 78 -0.63 -1.41 3.02
C ASP A 78 -1.09 -1.40 1.55
N VAL A 79 -1.62 -2.51 1.04
CA VAL A 79 -2.12 -2.63 -0.35
C VAL A 79 -3.22 -1.61 -0.64
N LEU A 80 -4.17 -1.42 0.29
CA LEU A 80 -5.24 -0.43 0.14
C LEU A 80 -4.66 0.99 0.05
N ARG A 81 -3.67 1.33 0.86
CA ARG A 81 -2.99 2.63 0.79
C ARG A 81 -2.23 2.83 -0.52
N VAL A 82 -1.56 1.78 -1.03
CA VAL A 82 -0.91 1.83 -2.34
C VAL A 82 -1.96 2.07 -3.44
N ALA A 83 -3.12 1.41 -3.36
CA ALA A 83 -4.21 1.59 -4.31
C ALA A 83 -4.74 3.04 -4.28
N ASP A 84 -4.99 3.60 -3.09
CA ASP A 84 -5.42 5.00 -2.93
C ASP A 84 -4.38 5.99 -3.49
N SER A 85 -3.09 5.80 -3.14
CA SER A 85 -1.98 6.61 -3.65
C SER A 85 -1.92 6.63 -5.18
N ARG A 86 -2.13 5.46 -5.81
CA ARG A 86 -2.14 5.33 -7.27
C ARG A 86 -3.39 5.92 -7.88
N GLY A 87 -4.56 5.70 -7.26
CA GLY A 87 -5.84 6.23 -7.70
C GLY A 87 -5.87 7.76 -7.76
N LEU A 88 -5.34 8.42 -6.73
CA LEU A 88 -5.23 9.89 -6.68
C LEU A 88 -4.31 10.48 -7.75
N ARG A 89 -3.46 9.67 -8.38
CA ARG A 89 -2.55 10.09 -9.47
C ARG A 89 -3.12 9.81 -10.86
N LEU A 90 -4.27 9.15 -10.97
CA LEU A 90 -4.93 8.95 -12.25
C LEU A 90 -5.56 10.27 -12.72
N PRO A 91 -5.53 10.58 -14.03
CA PRO A 91 -6.25 11.72 -14.56
C PRO A 91 -7.75 11.57 -14.29
N ALA A 92 -8.44 12.71 -14.08
CA ALA A 92 -9.89 12.70 -13.98
C ALA A 92 -10.48 12.06 -15.26
N PRO A 93 -11.52 11.22 -15.14
CA PRO A 93 -12.17 10.66 -16.31
C PRO A 93 -12.71 11.81 -17.18
N PRO A 94 -12.59 11.73 -18.52
CA PRO A 94 -13.07 12.77 -19.41
C PRO A 94 -14.59 12.95 -19.22
N GLY A 95 -15.01 14.06 -18.61
CA GLY A 95 -16.41 14.39 -18.34
C GLY A 95 -16.76 14.66 -16.87
N ALA A 96 -15.80 14.59 -15.93
CA ALA A 96 -16.01 14.97 -14.53
C ALA A 96 -15.70 16.46 -14.25
N GLU A 97 -15.81 17.32 -15.27
CA GLU A 97 -15.80 18.78 -15.11
C GLU A 97 -17.27 19.25 -15.20
N SER A 98 -17.83 19.70 -14.08
CA SER A 98 -19.09 20.45 -14.00
C SER A 98 -18.91 21.58 -13.00
#